data_AF-A0A7S3LL61-F1
#
_entry.id   AF-A0A7S3LL61-F1
#
_cell.length_a   1.000
_cell.length_b   1.000
_cell.length_c   1.000
_cell.angle_alpha   90.00
_cell.angle_beta   90.00
_cell.angle_gamma   90.00
#
_symmetry.space_group_name_H-M   'P 1'
#
loop_
_entity.id
_entity.type
_entity.pdbx_description
1 polymer ?
#
loop_
_entity_poly.entity_id
_entity_poly.type
_entity_poly.pdbx_seq_one_letter_code
_entity_poly.pdbx_strand_id
1 'polypeptide(L)'
;RVDRKKSSKFYVPRKVYKAARYPAYCAGAGYVLSKELVECVAEKLPNFMPVMPMEDVATGLLVHKCKNTLPAEYFSHIIHDYGEIRQPLLTRVVYHPVERAELHSLGQGW
;
A
#
# COMPACT_ATOMS: atom_id res chain seq x y z
N ARG A 1 -0.79 13.39 -3.00
CA ARG A 1 0.18 14.47 -3.37
C ARG A 1 1.37 14.34 -2.44
N VAL A 2 2.60 14.65 -2.89
CA VAL A 2 3.77 14.55 -1.99
C VAL A 2 3.77 15.70 -0.99
N ASP A 3 3.89 15.39 0.30
CA ASP A 3 3.96 16.41 1.36
C ASP A 3 5.35 17.05 1.41
N ARG A 4 5.38 18.38 1.35
CA ARG A 4 6.59 19.21 1.32
C ARG A 4 6.71 20.11 2.55
N LYS A 5 5.80 19.99 3.52
CA LYS A 5 5.86 20.74 4.78
C LYS A 5 6.83 20.03 5.73
N LYS A 6 7.93 20.69 6.11
CA LYS A 6 8.94 20.10 7.02
C LYS A 6 8.39 19.69 8.39
N SER A 7 7.26 20.26 8.82
CA SER A 7 6.58 19.93 10.08
C SER A 7 5.71 18.66 10.01
N SER A 8 5.50 18.10 8.82
CA SER A 8 4.69 16.90 8.64
C SER A 8 5.50 15.64 8.94
N LYS A 9 4.91 14.68 9.66
CA LYS A 9 5.50 13.33 9.83
C LYS A 9 5.70 12.59 8.51
N PHE A 10 4.98 13.02 7.46
CA PHE A 10 5.08 12.47 6.11
C PHE A 10 5.88 13.35 5.15
N TYR A 11 6.67 14.29 5.67
CA TYR A 11 7.49 15.18 4.86
C TYR A 11 8.47 14.41 3.97
N VAL A 12 8.40 14.65 2.66
CA VAL A 12 9.38 14.11 1.71
C VAL A 12 10.09 15.27 1.01
N PRO A 13 11.43 15.39 1.13
CA PRO A 13 12.17 16.44 0.46
C PRO A 13 12.30 16.16 -1.05
N ARG A 14 12.43 17.22 -1.86
CA ARG A 14 12.56 17.09 -3.33
C ARG A 14 13.79 16.28 -3.76
N LYS A 15 14.85 16.29 -2.94
CA LYS A 15 16.06 15.48 -3.17
C LYS A 15 15.81 13.97 -3.08
N VAL A 16 14.82 13.55 -2.29
CA VAL A 16 14.42 12.13 -2.13
C VAL A 16 13.44 11.72 -3.22
N TYR A 17 12.42 12.54 -3.48
CA TYR A 17 11.42 12.27 -4.51
C TYR A 17 11.10 13.55 -5.28
N LYS A 18 11.45 13.58 -6.57
CA LYS A 18 11.38 14.80 -7.40
C LYS A 18 9.95 15.14 -7.83
N ALA A 19 9.13 14.14 -8.15
CA ALA A 19 7.79 14.34 -8.70
C ALA A 19 6.83 14.96 -7.67
N ALA A 20 5.81 15.67 -8.17
CA ALA A 20 4.83 16.37 -7.32
C ALA A 20 3.76 15.42 -6.73
N ARG A 21 3.58 14.24 -7.34
CA ARG A 21 2.58 13.24 -6.96
C ARG A 21 3.23 11.85 -6.94
N TYR A 22 2.77 11.01 -6.02
CA TYR A 22 3.03 9.58 -6.05
C TYR A 22 2.19 8.94 -7.17
N PRO A 23 2.59 7.78 -7.71
CA PRO A 23 1.67 6.94 -8.48
C PRO A 23 0.48 6.52 -7.60
N ALA A 24 -0.53 5.87 -8.18
CA ALA A 24 -1.62 5.29 -7.39
C ALA A 24 -1.05 4.24 -6.40
N TYR A 25 -1.51 4.30 -5.15
CA TYR A 25 -1.15 3.41 -4.05
C TYR A 25 -2.38 3.17 -3.18
N CYS A 26 -2.45 2.01 -2.52
CA CYS A 26 -3.38 1.81 -1.40
C CYS A 26 -2.83 2.49 -0.16
N ALA A 27 -3.66 3.22 0.57
CA ALA A 27 -3.39 3.58 1.95
C ALA A 27 -4.14 2.66 2.94
N GLY A 28 -4.32 3.08 4.19
CA GLY A 28 -5.37 2.57 5.07
C GLY A 28 -4.89 1.54 6.08
N ALA A 29 -5.82 0.84 6.74
CA ALA A 29 -5.48 -0.07 7.84
C ALA A 29 -4.77 -1.35 7.38
N GLY A 30 -4.92 -1.72 6.10
CA GLY A 30 -4.26 -2.87 5.51
C GLY A 30 -4.71 -3.17 4.09
N TYR A 31 -3.90 -3.93 3.37
CA TYR A 31 -4.16 -4.44 2.03
C TYR A 31 -3.52 -5.82 1.86
N VAL A 32 -4.04 -6.62 0.93
CA VAL A 32 -3.56 -7.97 0.62
C VAL A 32 -2.76 -7.91 -0.68
N LEU A 33 -1.61 -8.59 -0.69
CA LEU A 33 -0.75 -8.75 -1.87
C LEU A 33 -0.71 -10.23 -2.24
N SER A 34 -0.67 -10.55 -3.54
CA SER A 34 -0.41 -11.93 -3.97
C SER A 34 1.01 -12.35 -3.62
N LYS A 35 1.24 -13.67 -3.54
CA LYS A 35 2.58 -14.22 -3.27
C LYS A 35 3.61 -13.75 -4.31
N GLU A 36 3.25 -13.78 -5.58
CA GLU A 36 4.10 -13.39 -6.71
C GLU A 36 4.47 -11.90 -6.64
N LEU A 37 3.52 -11.06 -6.22
CA LEU A 37 3.79 -9.64 -6.01
C LEU A 37 4.73 -9.41 -4.83
N VAL A 38 4.54 -10.14 -3.71
CA VAL A 38 5.44 -10.08 -2.55
C VAL A 38 6.86 -10.49 -2.92
N GLU A 39 7.02 -11.58 -3.68
CA GLU A 39 8.32 -12.06 -4.15
C GLU A 39 9.03 -11.01 -5.03
N CYS A 40 8.31 -10.42 -6.00
CA CYS A 40 8.87 -9.34 -6.81
C CYS A 40 9.26 -8.12 -5.97
N VAL A 41 8.39 -7.68 -5.05
CA VAL A 41 8.68 -6.54 -4.17
C VAL A 41 9.91 -6.80 -3.31
N ALA A 42 10.03 -7.99 -2.71
CA ALA A 42 11.17 -8.37 -1.90
C ALA A 42 12.49 -8.36 -2.70
N GLU A 43 12.45 -8.82 -3.95
CA GLU A 43 13.62 -8.78 -4.85
C GLU A 43 14.03 -7.34 -5.22
N LYS A 44 13.06 -6.43 -5.44
CA LYS A 44 13.35 -5.04 -5.81
C LYS A 44 13.71 -4.14 -4.63
N LEU A 45 13.28 -4.48 -3.41
CA LEU A 45 13.42 -3.64 -2.21
C LEU A 45 14.85 -3.11 -1.97
N PRO A 46 15.93 -3.92 -2.03
CA PRO A 46 17.28 -3.46 -1.68
C PRO A 46 17.84 -2.38 -2.61
N ASN A 47 17.35 -2.33 -3.86
CA ASN A 47 17.95 -1.53 -4.93
C ASN A 47 17.08 -0.36 -5.39
N PHE A 48 15.88 -0.20 -4.84
CA PHE A 48 14.85 0.58 -5.54
C PHE A 48 14.55 1.97 -4.96
N MET A 49 14.63 2.20 -3.64
CA MET A 49 14.20 3.50 -3.10
C MET A 49 14.89 3.96 -1.82
N PRO A 50 15.07 5.29 -1.66
CA PRO A 50 15.36 5.89 -0.37
C PRO A 50 14.23 5.59 0.63
N VAL A 51 14.55 5.61 1.92
CA VAL A 51 13.57 5.45 3.02
C VAL A 51 12.41 6.43 2.81
N MET A 52 11.21 5.90 2.56
CA MET A 52 10.00 6.68 2.44
C MET A 52 9.28 6.76 3.79
N PRO A 53 8.91 7.96 4.26
CA PRO A 53 8.25 8.13 5.57
C PRO A 53 6.86 7.52 5.67
N MET A 54 6.18 7.30 4.54
CA MET A 54 4.84 6.72 4.48
C MET A 54 4.94 5.33 3.85
N GLU A 55 4.65 4.31 4.64
CA GLU A 55 4.70 2.89 4.32
C GLU A 55 3.80 2.53 3.14
N ASP A 56 2.59 3.08 3.11
CA ASP A 56 1.61 2.90 2.03
C ASP A 56 2.15 3.38 0.69
N VAL A 57 2.86 4.51 0.70
CA VAL A 57 3.54 5.05 -0.49
C VAL A 57 4.73 4.18 -0.85
N ALA A 58 5.48 3.68 0.13
CA ALA A 58 6.62 2.81 -0.10
C ALA A 58 6.18 1.53 -0.84
N THR A 59 5.16 0.86 -0.32
CA THR A 59 4.58 -0.33 -0.97
C THR A 59 4.04 0.01 -2.35
N GLY A 60 3.26 1.08 -2.50
CA GLY A 60 2.71 1.47 -3.81
C GLY A 60 3.78 1.72 -4.87
N LEU A 61 4.93 2.30 -4.49
CA LEU A 61 6.06 2.51 -5.40
C LEU A 61 6.72 1.19 -5.83
N LEU A 62 6.92 0.26 -4.91
CA LEU A 62 7.48 -1.07 -5.21
C LEU A 62 6.53 -1.88 -6.10
N VAL A 63 5.24 -1.85 -5.80
CA VAL A 63 4.21 -2.47 -6.63
C VAL A 63 4.21 -1.87 -8.03
N HIS A 64 4.31 -0.53 -8.15
CA HIS A 64 4.42 0.13 -9.45
C HIS A 64 5.68 -0.29 -10.22
N LYS A 65 6.79 -0.60 -9.54
CA LYS A 65 8.00 -1.14 -10.17
C LYS A 65 7.79 -2.56 -10.73
N CYS A 66 6.99 -3.37 -10.05
CA CYS A 66 6.65 -4.73 -10.46
C CYS A 66 5.55 -4.81 -11.54
N LYS A 67 4.83 -3.71 -11.83
CA LYS A 67 3.74 -3.68 -12.84
C LYS A 67 4.14 -4.12 -14.24
N ASN A 68 5.39 -3.93 -14.62
CA ASN A 68 5.88 -4.31 -15.95
C ASN A 68 6.49 -5.71 -15.97
N THR A 69 6.59 -6.39 -14.81
CA THR A 69 7.19 -7.72 -14.67
C THR A 69 6.18 -8.80 -14.32
N LEU A 70 4.98 -8.43 -13.90
CA LEU A 70 3.91 -9.35 -13.53
C LEU A 70 2.67 -9.12 -14.41
N PRO A 71 1.85 -10.15 -14.66
CA PRO A 71 0.59 -10.02 -15.36
C PRO A 71 -0.38 -8.99 -14.72
N ALA A 72 -1.24 -8.38 -15.53
CA ALA A 72 -2.08 -7.25 -15.12
C ALA A 72 -3.11 -7.61 -14.02
N GLU A 73 -3.55 -8.87 -13.99
CA GLU A 73 -4.47 -9.45 -13.00
C GLU A 73 -3.93 -9.40 -11.56
N TYR A 74 -2.61 -9.29 -11.37
CA TYR A 74 -2.03 -9.15 -10.03
C TYR A 74 -2.20 -7.75 -9.43
N PHE A 75 -2.69 -6.77 -10.21
CA PHE A 75 -2.80 -5.37 -9.80
C PHE A 75 -4.23 -4.85 -9.71
N SER A 76 -5.24 -5.68 -10.01
CA SER A 76 -6.67 -5.31 -9.99
C SER A 76 -7.24 -5.07 -8.58
N HIS A 77 -6.53 -5.48 -7.53
CA HIS A 77 -7.03 -5.49 -6.16
C HIS A 77 -6.46 -4.37 -5.27
N ILE A 78 -5.71 -3.42 -5.85
CA ILE A 78 -5.23 -2.21 -5.16
C ILE A 78 -6.42 -1.23 -5.07
N ILE A 79 -7.41 -1.57 -4.25
CA ILE A 79 -8.58 -0.75 -3.98
C ILE A 79 -8.40 -0.13 -2.60
N HIS A 80 -8.51 1.19 -2.57
CA HIS A 80 -8.54 1.99 -1.36
C HIS A 80 -9.94 2.58 -1.22
N ASP A 81 -10.61 2.36 -0.08
CA ASP A 81 -11.91 2.96 0.19
C ASP A 81 -11.94 3.75 1.52
N TYR A 82 -12.14 5.06 1.40
CA TYR A 82 -12.81 5.90 2.40
C TYR A 82 -13.95 6.61 1.65
N GLY A 83 -15.01 5.89 1.29
CA GLY A 83 -16.19 6.43 0.62
C GLY A 83 -16.88 5.44 -0.32
N GLU A 84 -17.90 4.75 0.22
CA GLU A 84 -18.97 4.01 -0.49
C GLU A 84 -18.61 3.33 -1.82
N ILE A 85 -18.41 2.02 -1.74
CA ILE A 85 -18.32 1.09 -2.87
C ILE A 85 -19.48 1.32 -3.87
N ARG A 86 -19.13 1.85 -5.06
CA ARG A 86 -19.97 1.79 -6.26
C ARG A 86 -19.20 1.15 -7.40
N GLN A 87 -19.39 -0.17 -7.54
CA GLN A 87 -19.51 -1.00 -8.75
C GLN A 87 -18.72 -2.33 -8.70
N PRO A 88 -19.26 -3.42 -9.30
CA PRO A 88 -18.78 -4.77 -9.06
C PRO A 88 -17.77 -5.21 -10.12
N LEU A 89 -16.50 -5.35 -9.73
CA LEU A 89 -15.56 -6.26 -10.39
C LEU A 89 -14.83 -7.04 -9.29
N LEU A 90 -15.32 -8.28 -9.11
CA LEU A 90 -14.81 -9.38 -8.29
C LEU A 90 -13.55 -9.08 -7.44
N THR A 91 -13.72 -8.36 -6.33
CA THR A 91 -12.75 -8.35 -5.25
C THR A 91 -13.50 -8.29 -3.93
N ARG A 92 -13.52 -9.40 -3.19
CA ARG A 92 -14.12 -9.46 -1.86
C ARG A 92 -13.09 -8.95 -0.86
N VAL A 93 -12.94 -7.63 -0.76
CA VAL A 93 -12.23 -7.03 0.37
C VAL A 93 -13.14 -7.21 1.58
N VAL A 94 -12.83 -8.19 2.44
CA VAL A 94 -13.54 -8.38 3.71
C VAL A 94 -13.00 -7.32 4.67
N TYR A 95 -13.74 -6.23 4.82
CA TYR A 95 -13.53 -5.27 5.91
C TYR A 95 -14.23 -5.81 7.15
N HIS A 96 -13.46 -6.27 8.13
CA HIS A 96 -14.01 -6.53 9.47
C HIS A 96 -13.52 -5.40 10.38
N PRO A 97 -14.37 -4.44 10.76
CA PRO A 97 -14.05 -3.60 11.90
C PRO A 97 -14.01 -4.55 13.09
N VAL A 98 -12.85 -4.70 13.70
CA VAL A 98 -12.70 -5.46 14.94
C VAL A 98 -12.55 -4.42 16.04
N GLU A 99 -13.49 -4.43 17.00
CA GLU A 99 -13.34 -3.57 18.17
C GLU A 99 -12.11 -4.00 18.97
N ARG A 100 -11.42 -3.06 19.64
CA ARG A 100 -10.20 -3.38 20.42
C ARG A 100 -10.43 -4.54 21.41
N ALA A 101 -11.64 -4.67 21.95
CA ALA A 101 -12.01 -5.75 22.86
C ALA A 101 -12.04 -7.14 22.18
N GLU A 102 -12.47 -7.23 20.91
CA GLU A 102 -12.51 -8.48 20.14
C GLU A 102 -11.11 -8.93 19.67
N LEU A 103 -10.18 -8.00 19.46
CA LEU A 103 -8.80 -8.35 19.12
C LEU A 103 -8.11 -9.15 20.25
N HIS A 104 -8.41 -8.83 21.51
CA HIS A 104 -7.82 -9.51 22.67
C HIS A 104 -8.38 -10.93 22.89
N SER A 105 -9.60 -11.23 22.43
CA SER A 105 -10.18 -12.57 22.55
C SER A 105 -9.69 -13.52 21.46
N LEU A 106 -9.37 -13.01 20.26
CA LEU A 106 -8.81 -13.79 19.16
C LEU A 106 -7.33 -14.18 19.34
N GLY A 107 -6.57 -13.42 20.15
CA GLY A 107 -5.15 -13.65 20.39
C GLY A 107 -4.81 -14.73 21.43
N GLN A 108 -5.81 -15.33 22.10
CA GLN A 108 -5.59 -16.35 23.13
C GLN A 108 -5.68 -17.80 22.61
N GLY A 109 -5.80 -17.97 21.29
CA GLY A 109 -5.96 -19.28 20.63
C GLY A 109 -4.77 -19.74 19.80
N TRP A 110 -3.60 -19.10 19.92
CA TRP A 110 -2.36 -19.50 19.24
C TRP A 110 -1.33 -20.03 20.24
#